data_AF-A0A5N5RMY8-F1
#
_entry.id   AF-A0A5N5RMY8-F1
#
_cell.length_a   1.000
_cell.length_b   1.000
_cell.length_c   1.000
_cell.angle_alpha   90.00
_cell.angle_beta   90.00
_cell.angle_gamma   90.00
#
_symmetry.space_group_name_H-M   'P 1'
#
loop_
_entity.id
_entity.type
_entity.pdbx_description
1 polymer ?
#
loop_
_entity_poly.entity_id
_entity_poly.type
_entity_poly.pdbx_seq_one_letter_code
_entity_poly.pdbx_strand_id
1 'polypeptide(L)' 'MFGPNVTILPGVTIGDNTVIGAGSVVPHDIPADSVAYGAPCQVARPVGERDREYYFKRRKLDVWE' A
#
# COMPACT_ATOMS: atom_id res chain seq x y z
N MET A 1 -2.12 -3.54 -4.84
CA MET A 1 -3.21 -2.54 -4.74
C MET A 1 -2.61 -1.15 -4.67
N PHE A 2 -3.15 -0.20 -5.43
CA PHE A 2 -2.74 1.21 -5.38
C PHE A 2 -3.89 2.08 -4.88
N GLY A 3 -3.62 2.91 -3.88
CA GLY A 3 -4.53 3.99 -3.50
C GLY A 3 -4.63 5.05 -4.60
N PRO A 4 -5.62 5.94 -4.51
CA PRO A 4 -5.74 7.05 -5.45
C PRO A 4 -4.51 7.96 -5.42
N ASN A 5 -4.17 8.53 -6.58
CA ASN A 5 -3.09 9.51 -6.74
C ASN A 5 -1.71 9.00 -6.28
N VAL A 6 -1.33 7.79 -6.66
CA VAL A 6 0.02 7.26 -6.45
C VAL A 6 0.91 7.57 -7.65
N THR A 7 2.11 8.07 -7.38
CA THR A 7 3.15 8.31 -8.39
C THR A 7 4.31 7.35 -8.17
N ILE A 8 4.63 6.54 -9.18
CA ILE A 8 5.77 5.62 -9.17
C ILE A 8 6.85 6.20 -10.08
N LEU A 9 8.09 6.32 -9.58
CA LEU A 9 9.19 6.83 -10.39
C LEU A 9 9.62 5.78 -11.44
N PRO A 10 10.15 6.21 -12.60
CA PRO A 10 10.60 5.29 -13.64
C PRO A 10 11.64 4.28 -13.13
N GLY A 11 11.49 3.02 -13.52
CA GLY A 11 12.42 1.94 -13.18
C GLY A 11 12.16 1.26 -11.83
N VAL A 12 11.19 1.75 -11.05
CA VAL A 12 10.79 1.13 -9.78
C VAL A 12 9.92 -0.11 -10.00
N THR A 13 10.25 -1.18 -9.29
CA THR A 13 9.48 -2.42 -9.23
C THR A 13 8.64 -2.48 -7.95
N ILE A 14 7.38 -2.87 -8.09
CA ILE A 14 6.47 -3.12 -6.98
C ILE A 14 6.22 -4.62 -6.88
N GLY A 15 6.60 -5.22 -5.76
CA GLY A 15 6.36 -6.64 -5.51
C GLY A 15 4.87 -6.99 -5.42
N ASP A 16 4.57 -8.27 -5.64
CA ASP A 16 3.22 -8.79 -5.57
C ASP A 16 2.60 -8.63 -4.19
N ASN A 17 1.25 -8.59 -4.14
CA ASN A 17 0.47 -8.43 -2.91
C ASN A 17 0.83 -7.16 -2.09
N THR A 18 1.46 -6.17 -2.70
CA THR A 18 1.79 -4.90 -2.01
C THR A 18 0.65 -3.90 -2.06
N VAL A 19 0.49 -3.16 -0.97
CA VAL A 19 -0.46 -2.05 -0.82
C VAL A 19 0.33 -0.74 -0.79
N ILE A 20 0.06 0.15 -1.75
CA ILE A 20 0.59 1.52 -1.76
C ILE A 20 -0.53 2.49 -1.34
N GLY A 21 -0.30 3.25 -0.28
CA GLY A 21 -1.26 4.23 0.24
C GLY A 21 -1.52 5.40 -0.72
N ALA A 22 -2.69 6.03 -0.60
CA ALA A 22 -3.08 7.18 -1.40
C ALA A 22 -2.08 8.35 -1.29
N GLY A 23 -1.84 9.05 -2.40
CA GLY A 23 -0.94 10.22 -2.43
C GLY A 23 0.55 9.89 -2.31
N SER A 24 0.95 8.62 -2.43
CA SER A 24 2.35 8.22 -2.25
C SER A 24 3.20 8.55 -3.47
N VAL A 25 4.45 8.95 -3.23
CA VAL A 25 5.50 9.10 -4.25
C VAL A 25 6.54 8.04 -4.01
N VAL A 26 6.69 7.08 -4.93
CA VAL A 26 7.51 5.87 -4.77
C VAL A 26 8.84 6.01 -5.51
N PRO A 27 9.95 6.33 -4.81
CA PRO A 27 11.24 6.60 -5.45
C PRO A 27 12.16 5.38 -5.56
N HIS A 28 11.79 4.24 -4.99
CA HIS A 28 12.59 3.01 -4.95
C HIS A 28 11.68 1.79 -4.89
N ASP A 29 12.25 0.62 -5.19
CA ASP A 29 11.54 -0.66 -5.18
C ASP A 29 10.83 -0.90 -3.84
N ILE A 30 9.66 -1.54 -3.94
CA ILE A 30 8.87 -1.96 -2.79
C ILE A 30 8.80 -3.49 -2.82
N PRO A 31 9.23 -4.19 -1.74
CA PRO A 31 9.15 -5.64 -1.65
C PRO A 31 7.71 -6.15 -1.77
N ALA A 32 7.55 -7.43 -2.08
CA ALA A 32 6.25 -8.10 -2.00
C ALA A 32 5.68 -8.08 -0.57
N ASP A 33 4.39 -8.35 -0.44
CA ASP A 33 3.68 -8.47 0.84
C ASP A 33 3.87 -7.24 1.77
N SER A 34 4.02 -6.05 1.19
CA SER A 34 4.33 -4.82 1.92
C SER A 34 3.16 -3.84 1.95
N VAL A 35 2.99 -3.15 3.07
CA VAL A 35 2.18 -1.93 3.16
C VAL A 35 3.13 -0.74 3.20
N ALA A 36 3.11 0.07 2.15
CA ALA A 36 3.97 1.24 2.00
C ALA A 36 3.16 2.50 1.70
N TYR A 37 3.58 3.65 2.24
CA TYR A 37 2.91 4.92 1.98
C TYR A 37 3.82 6.12 2.24
N GLY A 38 3.40 7.29 1.75
CA GLY A 38 4.06 8.58 2.01
C GLY A 38 4.73 9.19 0.78
N ALA A 39 5.25 10.40 0.94
CA ALA A 39 6.05 11.11 -0.05
C ALA A 39 7.27 11.72 0.67
N PRO A 40 8.42 11.03 0.72
CA PRO A 40 8.74 9.78 0.01
C PRO A 40 8.04 8.53 0.59
N CYS A 41 7.69 7.59 -0.27
CA CYS A 41 7.02 6.33 0.11
C CYS A 41 7.98 5.42 0.86
N GLN A 42 7.56 4.92 2.02
CA GLN A 42 8.35 4.01 2.86
C GLN A 42 7.53 2.78 3.24
N VAL A 43 8.21 1.63 3.39
CA VAL A 43 7.58 0.41 3.92
C VAL A 43 7.25 0.64 5.39
N ALA A 44 5.96 0.55 5.74
CA ALA A 44 5.50 0.76 7.10
C ALA A 44 5.43 -0.57 7.87
N ARG A 45 4.97 -1.64 7.21
CA ARG A 45 4.80 -2.99 7.78
C ARG A 45 4.51 -4.02 6.69
N PRO A 46 4.64 -5.33 6.97
CA PRO A 46 4.10 -6.36 6.09
C PRO A 46 2.56 -6.36 6.07
N VAL A 47 2.01 -6.92 4.99
CA VAL A 47 0.60 -7.32 4.86
C VAL A 47 0.34 -8.52 5.78
N GLY A 48 -0.77 -8.51 6.49
CA GLY A 48 -1.15 -9.60 7.41
C GLY A 48 -2.65 -9.86 7.46
N GLU A 49 -3.08 -10.80 8.30
CA GLU A 49 -4.49 -11.23 8.40
C GLU A 49 -5.45 -10.07 8.66
N ARG A 50 -5.01 -9.09 9.45
CA ARG A 50 -5.78 -7.89 9.78
C ARG A 50 -6.21 -7.09 8.55
N ASP A 51 -5.42 -7.09 7.48
CA ASP A 51 -5.73 -6.36 6.25
C ASP A 51 -6.90 -6.98 5.46
N ARG A 52 -7.23 -8.25 5.75
CA ARG A 52 -8.41 -8.91 5.19
C ARG A 52 -9.71 -8.49 5.87
N GLU A 53 -9.61 -7.96 7.08
CA GLU A 53 -10.77 -7.56 7.87
C GLU A 53 -10.91 -6.04 7.97
N TYR A 54 -9.80 -5.29 7.94
CA TYR A 54 -9.78 -3.86 8.25
C TYR A 54 -8.96 -3.08 7.21
N TYR A 55 -9.57 -2.03 6.63
CA TYR A 55 -8.90 -1.15 5.68
C TYR A 55 -8.39 0.15 6.33
N PHE A 56 -9.22 0.81 7.15
CA PHE A 56 -8.86 2.09 7.77
C PHE A 56 -9.04 2.07 9.29
N LYS A 57 -7.93 2.26 10.03
CA LYS A 57 -7.91 2.18 11.49
C LYS A 57 -8.58 0.88 11.96
N ARG A 58 -9.65 0.96 12.74
CA ARG A 58 -10.43 -0.19 13.26
C ARG A 58 -11.77 -0.36 12.53
N ARG A 59 -11.95 0.28 11.37
CA ARG A 59 -13.14 0.05 10.53
C ARG A 59 -12.96 -1.23 9.76
N LYS A 60 -13.93 -2.14 9.92
CA LYS A 60 -13.99 -3.36 9.12
C LYS A 60 -14.28 -3.01 7.67
N LEU A 61 -13.81 -3.86 6.75
CA LEU A 61 -14.22 -3.82 5.35
C LEU A 61 -15.73 -4.04 5.27
N ASP A 62 -16.44 -2.98 4.95
CA ASP A 62 -17.85 -2.95 4.57
C ASP A 62 -17.96 -3.15 3.07
N VAL A 63 -17.54 -4.34 2.58
CA VAL A 63 -17.47 -4.56 1.13
C VAL A 63 -18.82 -4.67 0.43
N TRP A 64 -19.96 -4.72 1.14
CA TRP A 64 -21.30 -4.73 0.54
C TRP A 64 -22.38 -4.18 1.49
N GLU A 65 -22.61 -2.87 1.44
CA GLU A 65 -23.95 -2.25 1.32
C GLU A 65 -24.01 -1.53 -0.04
#